data_AF-A0A832TYU0-F1
#
_entry.id   AF-A0A832TYU0-F1
#
_cell.length_a   1.000
_cell.length_b   1.000
_cell.length_c   1.000
_cell.angle_alpha   90.00
_cell.angle_beta   90.00
_cell.angle_gamma   90.00
#
_symmetry.space_group_name_H-M   'P 1'
#
loop_
_entity.id
_entity.type
_entity.pdbx_description
1 polymer ?
#
loop_
_entity_poly.entity_id
_entity_poly.type
_entity_poly.pdbx_seq_one_letter_code
_entity_poly.pdbx_strand_id
1 'polypeptide(L)'
;MSEKLGFTPHILEILGELDSESLKKYNRCNKKLLSDGALPAKTKILVALAVVASKQCERCTVVQMQSALKNGATKEEIMELMDVIFITSGAPAVAACRDALKLLK
;
A
#
# COMPACT_ATOMS: atom_id res chain seq x y z
N MET A 1 -2.76 15.70 2.35
CA MET A 1 -2.71 14.28 2.81
C MET A 1 -3.18 13.32 1.72
N SER A 2 -4.25 13.69 1.02
CA SER A 2 -4.68 13.13 -0.27
C SER A 2 -3.57 13.14 -1.33
N GLU A 3 -2.60 14.08 -1.28
CA GLU A 3 -1.54 14.20 -2.30
C GLU A 3 -0.60 12.98 -2.43
N LYS A 4 -0.18 12.34 -1.32
CA LYS A 4 0.80 11.23 -1.40
C LYS A 4 0.18 9.89 -1.79
N LEU A 5 -1.07 9.63 -1.41
CA LEU A 5 -1.84 8.48 -1.92
C LEU A 5 -2.50 8.79 -3.27
N GLY A 6 -2.69 10.07 -3.59
CA GLY A 6 -3.54 10.65 -4.66
C GLY A 6 -5.00 10.18 -4.66
N PHE A 7 -5.47 9.56 -3.58
CA PHE A 7 -6.88 9.38 -3.27
C PHE A 7 -7.06 9.12 -1.77
N THR A 8 -8.26 9.39 -1.26
CA THR A 8 -8.65 9.10 0.13
C THR A 8 -9.58 7.89 0.11
N PRO A 9 -9.25 6.77 0.79
CA PRO A 9 -10.20 5.69 0.96
C PRO A 9 -11.45 6.18 1.69
N HIS A 10 -12.65 5.87 1.20
CA HIS A 10 -13.95 6.28 1.78
C HIS A 10 -14.08 5.93 3.27
N ILE A 11 -13.40 4.86 3.72
CA ILE A 11 -13.35 4.50 5.15
C ILE A 11 -12.76 5.61 6.03
N LEU A 12 -11.84 6.44 5.53
CA LEU A 12 -11.26 7.54 6.31
C LEU A 12 -12.22 8.72 6.48
N GLU A 13 -13.12 8.92 5.52
CA GLU A 13 -14.18 9.94 5.61
C GLU A 13 -15.18 9.52 6.70
N ILE A 14 -15.68 8.28 6.60
CA ILE A 14 -16.56 7.68 7.62
C ILE A 14 -15.87 7.71 9.00
N LEU A 15 -14.58 7.35 9.08
CA LEU A 15 -13.85 7.36 10.35
C LEU A 15 -13.77 8.76 10.96
N GLY A 16 -13.64 9.81 10.13
CA GLY A 16 -13.63 11.20 10.58
C GLY A 16 -14.97 11.64 11.15
N GLU A 17 -16.08 11.21 10.54
CA GLU A 17 -17.44 11.49 11.01
C GLU A 17 -17.75 10.76 12.32
N LEU A 18 -17.30 9.51 12.46
CA LEU A 18 -17.56 8.68 13.65
C LEU A 18 -16.64 9.01 14.83
N ASP A 19 -15.34 9.19 14.58
CA ASP A 19 -14.33 9.49 15.60
C ASP A 19 -13.11 10.22 15.01
N SER A 20 -13.15 11.54 15.10
CA SER A 20 -12.06 12.42 14.64
C SER A 20 -10.71 12.12 15.30
N GLU A 21 -10.68 11.57 16.52
CA GLU A 21 -9.43 11.23 17.20
C GLU A 21 -8.79 9.96 16.60
N SER A 22 -9.61 8.97 16.23
CA SER A 22 -9.14 7.81 15.47
C SER A 22 -8.59 8.20 14.11
N LEU A 23 -9.25 9.13 13.40
CA LEU A 23 -8.72 9.65 12.13
C LEU A 23 -7.36 10.35 12.32
N LYS A 24 -7.21 11.19 13.37
CA LYS A 24 -5.92 11.83 13.69
C LYS A 24 -4.82 10.80 13.98
N LYS A 25 -5.13 9.73 14.74
CA LYS A 25 -4.18 8.64 15.02
C LYS A 25 -3.75 7.93 13.74
N TYR A 26 -4.70 7.59 12.87
CA TYR A 26 -4.40 6.98 11.57
C TYR A 26 -3.49 7.89 10.74
N ASN A 27 -3.82 9.18 10.63
CA ASN A 27 -3.05 10.15 9.85
C ASN A 27 -1.60 10.28 10.34
N ARG A 28 -1.40 10.26 11.67
CA ARG A 28 -0.06 10.28 12.27
C ARG A 28 0.74 9.03 11.89
N CYS A 29 0.13 7.85 11.95
CA CYS A 29 0.78 6.60 11.56
C CYS A 29 1.11 6.59 10.05
N ASN A 30 0.15 6.98 9.22
CA ASN A 30 0.34 7.05 7.77
C ASN A 30 1.44 8.04 7.38
N LYS A 31 1.52 9.20 8.04
CA LYS A 31 2.61 10.16 7.81
C LYS A 31 3.99 9.56 8.10
N LYS A 32 4.13 8.77 9.18
CA LYS A 32 5.38 8.06 9.50
C LYS A 32 5.71 6.97 8.49
N LEU A 33 4.71 6.26 7.97
CA LEU A 33 4.91 5.27 6.90
C LEU A 33 5.48 5.95 5.64
N LEU A 34 4.93 7.10 5.27
CA LEU A 34 5.23 7.84 4.03
C LEU A 34 6.42 8.82 4.12
N SER A 35 7.17 8.81 5.22
CA SER A 35 8.35 9.68 5.42
C SER A 35 9.60 8.84 5.56
N ASP A 36 10.75 9.29 5.04
CA ASP A 36 12.01 8.57 5.22
C ASP A 36 12.45 8.52 6.70
N GLY A 37 13.23 7.50 7.02
CA GLY A 37 13.83 7.26 8.33
C GLY A 37 14.92 6.21 8.21
N ALA A 38 15.06 5.33 9.21
CA ALA A 38 15.99 4.20 9.12
C ALA A 38 15.67 3.25 7.94
N LEU A 39 14.39 3.17 7.55
CA LEU A 39 13.96 2.59 6.28
C LEU A 39 13.42 3.71 5.38
N PRO A 40 13.80 3.73 4.09
CA PRO A 40 13.18 4.61 3.11
C PRO A 40 11.66 4.41 3.05
N ALA A 41 10.92 5.48 2.76
CA ALA A 41 9.46 5.44 2.61
C ALA A 41 9.03 4.40 1.56
N LYS A 42 9.74 4.36 0.42
CA LYS A 42 9.52 3.37 -0.65
C LYS A 42 9.57 1.93 -0.12
N THR A 43 10.63 1.59 0.62
CA THR A 43 10.80 0.26 1.21
C THR A 43 9.63 -0.10 2.12
N LYS A 44 9.19 0.82 2.98
CA LYS A 44 8.04 0.57 3.86
C LYS A 44 6.73 0.36 3.11
N ILE A 45 6.53 1.06 1.99
CA ILE A 45 5.32 0.91 1.16
C ILE A 45 5.35 -0.43 0.40
N LEU A 46 6.50 -0.86 -0.11
CA LEU A 46 6.65 -2.19 -0.73
C LEU A 46 6.36 -3.31 0.27
N VAL A 47 6.85 -3.17 1.51
CA VAL A 47 6.50 -4.10 2.60
C VAL A 47 4.99 -4.05 2.89
N ALA A 48 4.38 -2.87 2.94
CA ALA A 48 2.95 -2.74 3.14
C ALA A 48 2.14 -3.42 2.03
N LEU A 49 2.57 -3.29 0.76
CA LEU A 49 1.98 -3.97 -0.39
C LEU A 49 2.04 -5.50 -0.24
N ALA A 50 3.19 -6.05 0.14
CA ALA A 50 3.32 -7.49 0.39
C ALA A 50 2.42 -7.96 1.56
N VAL A 51 2.35 -7.18 2.64
CA VAL A 51 1.48 -7.52 3.78
C VAL A 51 0.02 -7.54 3.36
N VAL A 52 -0.48 -6.54 2.63
CA VAL A 52 -1.89 -6.55 2.18
C VAL A 52 -2.18 -7.64 1.15
N ALA A 53 -1.19 -7.98 0.30
CA ALA A 53 -1.29 -9.10 -0.64
C ALA A 53 -1.37 -10.44 0.10
N SER A 54 -0.59 -10.64 1.16
CA SER A 54 -0.66 -11.84 2.02
C SER A 54 -2.03 -12.02 2.68
N LYS A 55 -2.76 -10.92 2.90
CA LYS A 55 -4.13 -10.90 3.41
C LYS A 55 -5.20 -10.98 2.31
N GLN A 56 -4.78 -11.12 1.04
CA GLN A 56 -5.64 -11.26 -0.13
C GLN A 56 -6.66 -10.12 -0.28
N CYS A 57 -6.35 -8.91 0.21
CA CYS A 57 -7.22 -7.75 0.06
C CYS A 57 -6.98 -7.09 -1.31
N GLU A 58 -7.72 -7.50 -2.34
CA GLU A 58 -7.54 -7.00 -3.72
C GLU A 58 -7.63 -5.47 -3.84
N ARG A 59 -8.56 -4.83 -3.13
CA ARG A 59 -8.65 -3.35 -3.15
C ARG A 59 -7.45 -2.71 -2.45
N CYS A 60 -6.97 -3.32 -1.37
CA CYS A 60 -5.82 -2.81 -0.61
C CYS A 60 -4.53 -2.91 -1.42
N THR A 61 -4.33 -3.98 -2.22
CA THR A 61 -3.15 -4.12 -3.07
C THR A 61 -3.11 -3.01 -4.13
N VAL A 62 -4.25 -2.63 -4.71
CA VAL A 62 -4.35 -1.48 -5.63
C VAL A 62 -3.94 -0.18 -4.94
N VAL A 63 -4.45 0.07 -3.72
CA VAL A 63 -4.10 1.26 -2.91
C VAL A 63 -2.58 1.35 -2.68
N GLN A 64 -1.99 0.24 -2.21
CA GLN A 64 -0.57 0.20 -1.87
C GLN A 64 0.32 0.27 -3.12
N MET A 65 -0.10 -0.33 -4.24
CA MET A 65 0.60 -0.21 -5.52
C MET A 65 0.64 1.24 -6.00
N GLN A 66 -0.49 1.96 -5.98
CA GLN A 66 -0.51 3.37 -6.35
C GLN A 66 0.41 4.21 -5.44
N SER A 67 0.43 3.91 -4.14
CA SER A 67 1.35 4.56 -3.21
C SER A 67 2.81 4.22 -3.50
N ALA A 68 3.13 2.97 -3.85
CA ALA A 68 4.47 2.52 -4.18
C ALA A 68 5.01 3.26 -5.41
N LEU A 69 4.22 3.29 -6.50
CA LEU A 69 4.58 3.97 -7.74
C LEU A 69 4.80 5.48 -7.53
N LYS A 70 3.94 6.13 -6.74
CA LYS A 70 4.10 7.56 -6.37
C LYS A 70 5.35 7.85 -5.54
N ASN A 71 5.89 6.84 -4.86
CA ASN A 71 7.14 6.95 -4.10
C ASN A 71 8.33 6.36 -4.87
N GLY A 72 8.22 6.25 -6.19
CA GLY A 72 9.33 5.89 -7.07
C GLY A 72 9.65 4.40 -7.10
N ALA A 73 8.70 3.52 -6.74
CA ALA A 73 8.84 2.09 -7.02
C ALA A 73 8.87 1.84 -8.52
N THR A 74 9.85 1.08 -8.99
CA THR A 74 9.94 0.70 -10.41
C THR A 74 9.16 -0.58 -10.68
N LYS A 75 8.92 -0.86 -11.96
CA LYS A 75 8.29 -2.11 -12.38
C LYS A 75 9.12 -3.32 -11.94
N GLU A 76 10.43 -3.23 -12.04
CA GLU A 76 11.39 -4.27 -11.67
C GLU A 76 11.30 -4.58 -10.17
N GLU A 77 11.30 -3.54 -9.33
CA GLU A 77 11.14 -3.70 -7.87
C GLU A 77 9.80 -4.36 -7.50
N ILE A 78 8.73 -4.03 -8.24
CA ILE A 78 7.41 -4.65 -8.03
C ILE A 78 7.40 -6.11 -8.47
N MET A 79 8.07 -6.47 -9.57
CA MET A 79 8.16 -7.86 -10.01
C MET A 79 8.99 -8.70 -9.03
N GLU A 80 10.11 -8.19 -8.52
CA GLU A 80 10.85 -8.86 -7.45
C GLU A 80 10.00 -9.03 -6.18
N LEU A 81 9.17 -8.03 -5.84
CA LEU A 81 8.22 -8.15 -4.73
C LEU A 81 7.18 -9.25 -4.98
N MET A 82 6.73 -9.47 -6.22
CA MET A 82 5.81 -10.56 -6.54
C MET A 82 6.43 -11.93 -6.27
N ASP A 83 7.72 -12.12 -6.55
CA ASP A 83 8.44 -13.35 -6.21
C ASP A 83 8.49 -13.56 -4.70
N VAL A 84 8.75 -12.49 -3.93
CA VAL A 84 8.70 -12.52 -2.45
C VAL A 84 7.30 -12.88 -1.95
N ILE A 85 6.24 -12.31 -2.52
CA ILE A 85 4.86 -12.64 -2.15
C ILE A 85 4.54 -14.09 -2.50
N PHE A 86 4.96 -14.56 -3.67
CA PHE A 86 4.72 -15.92 -4.11
C PHE A 86 5.36 -16.95 -3.18
N ILE A 87 6.63 -16.76 -2.82
CA ILE A 87 7.34 -17.73 -1.97
C ILE A 87 6.87 -17.70 -0.51
N THR A 88 6.42 -16.55 -0.01
CA THR A 88 6.01 -16.42 1.40
C THR A 88 4.51 -16.62 1.64
N SER A 89 3.66 -16.41 0.62
CA SER A 89 2.19 -16.38 0.76
C SER A 89 1.43 -17.15 -0.34
N GLY A 90 2.13 -17.70 -1.33
CA GLY A 90 1.56 -18.56 -2.37
C GLY A 90 0.79 -17.84 -3.48
N ALA A 91 0.30 -18.63 -4.45
CA ALA A 91 -0.39 -18.14 -5.64
C ALA A 91 -1.63 -17.25 -5.35
N PRO A 92 -2.48 -17.51 -4.33
CA PRO A 92 -3.62 -16.64 -4.03
C PRO A 92 -3.23 -15.21 -3.66
N ALA A 93 -2.10 -15.02 -2.97
CA ALA A 93 -1.61 -13.68 -2.61
C ALA A 93 -1.16 -12.89 -3.85
N VAL A 94 -0.51 -13.56 -4.81
CA VAL A 94 -0.17 -12.95 -6.10
C VAL A 94 -1.43 -12.66 -6.92
N ALA A 95 -2.42 -13.56 -6.91
CA ALA A 95 -3.69 -13.34 -7.58
C ALA A 95 -4.44 -12.11 -7.05
N ALA A 96 -4.33 -11.83 -5.74
CA ALA A 96 -4.89 -10.62 -5.14
C ALA A 96 -4.24 -9.31 -5.66
N CYS A 97 -3.06 -9.39 -6.29
CA CYS A 97 -2.42 -8.26 -6.95
C CYS A 97 -2.85 -8.09 -8.42
N ARG A 98 -3.76 -8.92 -8.96
CA ARG A 98 -4.18 -8.89 -10.38
C ARG A 98 -4.54 -7.49 -10.88
N ASP A 99 -5.37 -6.76 -10.14
CA ASP A 99 -5.79 -5.42 -10.55
C ASP A 99 -4.71 -4.36 -10.30
N ALA A 100 -3.90 -4.54 -9.26
CA ALA A 100 -2.75 -3.69 -8.98
C ALA A 100 -1.69 -3.77 -10.10
N LEU A 101 -1.42 -4.97 -10.62
CA LEU A 101 -0.46 -5.20 -11.70
C LEU A 101 -0.86 -4.54 -13.03
N LYS A 102 -2.15 -4.22 -13.23
CA LYS A 102 -2.60 -3.44 -14.39
C LYS A 102 -2.06 -2.02 -14.40
N LEU A 103 -1.62 -1.49 -13.25
CA LEU A 103 -1.03 -0.15 -13.12
C LEU A 103 0.42 -0.07 -13.63
N LEU A 104 1.03 -1.20 -13.97
CA LEU A 104 2.39 -1.27 -14.52
C LEU A 104 2.41 -1.24 -16.06
N LYS A 105 1.24 -1.09 -16.69
CA LYS A 105 1.05 -1.07 -18.13
C LYS A 105 0.90 0.35 -18.65
#